data_AF-A0A2T1BXU9-F1
#
_entry.id   AF-A0A2T1BXU9-F1
#
_cell.length_a   1.000
_cell.length_b   1.000
_cell.length_c   1.000
_cell.angle_alpha   90.00
_cell.angle_beta   90.00
_cell.angle_gamma   90.00
#
_symmetry.space_group_name_H-M   'P 1'
#
loop_
_entity.id
_entity.type
_entity.pdbx_description
1 polymer ?
#
loop_
_entity_poly.entity_id
_entity_poly.type
_entity_poly.pdbx_seq_one_letter_code
_entity_poly.pdbx_strand_id
1 'polypeptide(L)'
;MRSLDKQILIAGVTRSPYSGTVKKIKIVGQNDSELIAEITISTETSQTQNTANNDESQIQTSTSSVTNLKPNISLTATRVHDGDTVKAKEGNQEYRIRLACIDAPELKQPLGYKSRDNLLKLISQSNNRISLQIIDTDRYGRKVGLIYSTQGKLLNLQQVESGMAYVYDKYLNNCPQAQLVKQAETIAKQKRSGVWGGNYTPPWEFRHDKTRN
;
A
#
# COMPACT_ATOMS: atom_id res chain seq x y z
N MET A 1 41.54 13.52 -2.57
CA MET A 1 41.48 12.67 -3.79
C MET A 1 40.72 11.41 -3.43
N ARG A 2 39.62 10.98 -4.06
CA ARG A 2 38.80 11.42 -5.20
C ARG A 2 37.33 11.08 -4.91
N SER A 3 36.43 11.90 -5.46
CA SER A 3 34.98 11.68 -5.57
C SER A 3 34.67 10.29 -6.15
N LEU A 4 33.72 9.56 -5.56
CA LEU A 4 33.09 8.40 -6.21
C LEU A 4 31.83 8.90 -6.91
N ASP A 5 32.02 9.34 -8.14
CA ASP A 5 30.95 9.71 -9.06
C ASP A 5 30.07 8.48 -9.33
N LYS A 6 28.78 8.61 -9.03
CA LYS A 6 27.75 7.62 -9.38
C LYS A 6 27.51 7.69 -10.89
N GLN A 7 28.03 6.73 -11.64
CA GLN A 7 27.76 6.60 -13.07
C GLN A 7 26.43 5.85 -13.30
N ILE A 8 25.45 6.56 -13.85
CA ILE A 8 24.23 6.01 -14.44
C ILE A 8 24.59 5.48 -15.84
N LEU A 9 24.44 4.18 -16.06
CA LEU A 9 24.69 3.56 -17.36
C LEU A 9 23.40 3.53 -18.19
N ILE A 10 23.30 4.52 -19.09
CA ILE A 10 22.60 4.52 -20.39
C ILE A 10 21.06 4.38 -20.35
N ALA A 11 20.38 5.48 -20.68
CA ALA A 11 18.95 5.51 -21.00
C ALA A 11 18.74 5.25 -22.51
N GLY A 12 18.18 4.09 -22.86
CA GLY A 12 17.66 3.85 -24.21
C GLY A 12 16.32 4.54 -24.41
N VAL A 13 16.21 5.42 -25.42
CA VAL A 13 14.97 6.13 -25.78
C VAL A 13 14.42 5.53 -27.07
N THR A 14 13.23 4.92 -27.02
CA THR A 14 12.49 4.55 -28.25
C THR A 14 11.41 5.58 -28.52
N ARG A 15 11.32 6.05 -29.77
CA ARG A 15 10.33 7.04 -30.24
C ARG A 15 9.17 6.30 -30.92
N SER A 16 7.94 6.61 -30.52
CA SER A 16 6.72 6.20 -31.24
C SER A 16 6.19 7.39 -32.05
N PRO A 17 5.77 7.22 -33.32
CA PRO A 17 5.47 8.33 -34.23
C PRO A 17 4.05 8.94 -34.09
N TYR A 18 3.29 8.64 -33.04
CA TYR A 18 1.95 9.21 -32.86
C TYR A 18 1.91 10.27 -31.74
N SER A 19 1.22 11.38 -32.05
CA SER A 19 0.99 12.56 -31.22
C SER A 19 0.47 12.17 -29.82
N GLY A 20 1.22 12.56 -28.79
CA GLY A 20 1.06 12.10 -27.41
C GLY A 20 2.22 11.20 -26.98
N THR A 21 3.42 11.78 -26.82
CA THR A 21 4.60 10.99 -26.43
C THR A 21 4.50 10.56 -24.97
N VAL A 22 4.04 9.33 -24.73
CA VAL A 22 4.20 8.66 -23.44
C VAL A 22 5.65 8.21 -23.31
N LYS A 23 6.40 8.77 -22.36
CA LYS A 23 7.74 8.26 -22.02
C LYS A 23 7.60 7.26 -20.88
N LYS A 24 7.93 6.00 -21.16
CA LYS A 24 8.08 4.95 -20.15
C LYS A 24 9.53 4.91 -19.71
N ILE A 25 9.78 5.21 -18.44
CA ILE A 25 11.09 5.03 -17.84
C ILE A 25 11.03 3.75 -17.01
N LYS A 26 11.83 2.76 -17.41
CA LYS A 26 12.03 1.53 -16.64
C LYS A 26 13.24 1.74 -15.73
N ILE A 27 13.04 1.56 -14.43
CA ILE A 27 14.14 1.54 -13.47
C ILE A 27 14.35 0.07 -13.09
N VAL A 28 15.56 -0.45 -13.30
CA VAL A 28 15.93 -1.85 -13.07
C VAL A 28 16.96 -1.89 -11.93
N GLY A 29 16.75 -2.79 -10.96
CA GLY A 29 17.70 -3.00 -9.86
C GLY A 29 18.96 -3.77 -10.30
N GLN A 30 20.03 -3.73 -9.50
CA GLN A 30 21.37 -4.25 -9.82
C GLN A 30 21.48 -5.75 -10.19
N ASN A 31 20.38 -6.51 -10.18
CA ASN A 31 20.35 -7.94 -10.53
C ASN A 31 19.46 -8.23 -11.77
N ASP A 32 19.19 -7.22 -12.61
CA ASP A 32 18.55 -7.28 -13.94
C ASP A 32 17.21 -8.04 -14.08
N SER A 33 16.60 -8.46 -12.97
CA SER A 33 15.42 -9.35 -12.98
C SER A 33 14.16 -8.73 -12.38
N GLU A 34 14.25 -7.54 -11.78
CA GLU A 34 13.14 -6.95 -11.02
C GLU A 34 12.89 -5.50 -11.45
N LEU A 35 11.70 -5.26 -12.01
CA LEU A 35 11.22 -3.93 -12.36
C LEU A 35 10.84 -3.21 -11.05
N ILE A 36 11.66 -2.27 -10.61
CA ILE A 36 11.46 -1.59 -9.33
C ILE A 36 10.45 -0.44 -9.42
N ALA A 37 10.23 0.12 -10.61
CA ALA A 37 9.15 1.06 -10.91
C ALA A 37 8.93 1.21 -12.43
N GLU A 38 7.69 1.46 -12.84
CA GLU A 38 7.36 1.98 -14.17
C GLU A 38 6.71 3.36 -13.98
N ILE A 39 7.41 4.40 -14.43
CA ILE A 39 6.88 5.77 -14.40
C ILE A 39 6.33 6.09 -15.79
N THR A 40 5.05 6.41 -15.84
CA THR A 40 4.37 6.88 -17.05
C THR A 40 4.22 8.39 -16.94
N ILE A 41 4.94 9.14 -17.78
CA ILE A 41 4.84 10.60 -17.84
C ILE A 41 4.02 10.96 -19.07
N SER A 42 2.88 11.60 -18.84
CA SER A 42 2.03 12.19 -19.88
C SER A 42 2.23 13.71 -19.84
N THR A 43 2.76 14.30 -20.89
CA THR A 43 2.75 15.76 -21.03
C THR A 43 1.48 16.18 -21.75
N GLU A 44 0.50 16.70 -21.02
CA GLU A 44 -0.64 17.39 -21.63
C GLU A 44 -0.20 18.83 -21.96
N THR A 45 -0.13 19.17 -23.23
CA THR A 45 0.03 20.56 -23.69
C THR A 45 -1.33 21.24 -23.71
N SER A 46 -1.60 22.10 -22.72
CA SER A 46 -2.68 23.10 -22.84
C SER A 46 -2.24 24.22 -23.78
N GLN A 47 -3.03 24.45 -24.83
CA GLN A 47 -2.84 25.54 -25.80
C GLN A 47 -3.30 26.88 -25.21
N THR A 48 -2.47 27.92 -25.28
CA THR A 48 -2.93 29.31 -25.53
C THR A 48 -1.80 30.21 -26.04
N GLN A 49 -2.19 31.27 -26.75
CA GLN A 49 -1.44 32.01 -27.77
C GLN A 49 -0.50 33.14 -27.27
N ASN A 50 0.45 33.48 -28.16
CA ASN A 50 0.96 34.81 -28.55
C ASN A 50 2.33 35.36 -28.07
N THR A 51 3.12 35.70 -29.12
CA THR A 51 4.11 36.79 -29.32
C THR A 51 5.49 36.80 -28.65
N ALA A 52 6.51 36.81 -29.53
CA ALA A 52 7.91 37.23 -29.47
C ALA A 52 8.43 37.97 -28.22
N ASN A 53 9.56 37.48 -27.66
CA ASN A 53 10.88 38.12 -27.68
C ASN A 53 11.86 37.41 -26.72
N ASN A 54 13.15 37.52 -27.06
CA ASN A 54 14.31 36.95 -26.37
C ASN A 54 14.42 37.44 -24.92
N ASP A 55 14.61 36.51 -23.97
CA ASP A 55 15.71 36.56 -22.99
C ASP A 55 15.71 35.30 -22.10
N GLU A 56 16.89 34.92 -21.64
CA GLU A 56 17.24 33.71 -20.90
C GLU A 56 16.25 33.36 -19.76
N SER A 57 15.43 32.33 -19.95
CA SER A 57 14.57 31.79 -18.89
C SER A 57 15.36 30.80 -18.03
N GLN A 58 15.69 31.24 -16.81
CA GLN A 58 16.17 30.38 -15.74
C GLN A 58 15.25 29.18 -15.55
N ILE A 59 15.84 27.98 -15.57
CA ILE A 59 15.17 26.73 -15.22
C ILE A 59 14.89 26.78 -13.71
N GLN A 60 13.74 27.33 -13.32
CA GLN A 60 13.13 27.00 -12.04
C GLN A 60 12.51 25.62 -12.18
N THR A 61 13.33 24.58 -11.97
CA THR A 61 12.87 23.22 -11.72
C THR A 61 12.11 23.22 -10.40
N SER A 62 10.81 23.54 -10.47
CA SER A 62 9.83 23.22 -9.44
C SER A 62 9.87 21.71 -9.23
N THR A 63 10.71 21.30 -8.28
CA THR A 63 10.85 19.92 -7.85
C THR A 63 9.64 19.61 -6.99
N SER A 64 8.52 19.31 -7.65
CA SER A 64 7.29 18.91 -6.98
C SER A 64 7.49 17.52 -6.36
N SER A 65 7.88 17.54 -5.09
CA SER A 65 7.59 16.53 -4.07
C SER A 65 8.10 15.12 -4.33
N VAL A 66 9.39 14.89 -4.01
CA VAL A 66 9.82 13.57 -3.53
C VAL A 66 9.05 13.31 -2.24
N THR A 67 8.00 12.50 -2.31
CA THR A 67 7.24 12.10 -1.13
C THR A 67 8.19 11.40 -0.17
N ASN A 68 8.33 11.99 1.02
CA ASN A 68 9.07 11.46 2.17
C ASN A 68 8.38 10.19 2.68
N LEU A 69 8.50 9.08 1.95
CA LEU A 69 7.98 7.78 2.36
C LEU A 69 9.00 7.15 3.31
N LYS A 70 8.56 6.86 4.54
CA LYS A 70 9.37 6.09 5.49
C LYS A 70 9.78 4.77 4.85
N PRO A 71 11.06 4.36 4.96
CA PRO A 71 11.52 3.09 4.41
C PRO A 71 10.73 1.93 5.03
N ASN A 72 10.47 0.91 4.22
CA ASN A 72 9.80 -0.29 4.69
C ASN A 72 10.71 -1.09 5.63
N ILE A 73 10.14 -1.62 6.71
CA ILE A 73 10.86 -2.41 7.72
C ILE A 73 10.62 -3.89 7.46
N SER A 74 11.70 -4.68 7.37
CA SER A 74 11.58 -6.14 7.21
C SER A 74 11.38 -6.81 8.56
N LEU A 75 10.27 -7.52 8.74
CA LEU A 75 9.89 -8.14 10.00
C LEU A 75 9.63 -9.64 9.83
N THR A 76 9.78 -10.38 10.93
CA THR A 76 9.25 -11.74 11.07
C THR A 76 7.97 -11.70 11.89
N ALA A 77 6.84 -12.09 11.30
CA ALA A 77 5.58 -12.23 12.01
C ALA A 77 5.68 -13.35 13.05
N THR A 78 5.26 -13.05 14.28
CA THR A 78 5.30 -13.98 15.41
C THR A 78 3.92 -14.44 15.85
N ARG A 79 2.90 -13.59 15.67
CA ARG A 79 1.51 -13.94 16.03
C ARG A 79 0.52 -13.11 15.23
N VAL A 80 -0.55 -13.75 14.76
CA VAL A 80 -1.75 -13.06 14.23
C VAL A 80 -2.80 -13.04 15.32
N HIS A 81 -3.23 -11.85 15.75
CA HIS A 81 -4.19 -11.67 16.83
C HIS A 81 -5.62 -11.91 16.33
N ASP A 82 -5.99 -11.21 15.26
CA ASP A 82 -7.27 -11.22 14.58
C ASP A 82 -7.04 -10.92 13.09
N GLY A 83 -8.07 -10.58 12.33
CA GLY A 83 -7.99 -10.36 10.89
C GLY A 83 -7.30 -9.08 10.43
N ASP A 84 -6.87 -8.21 11.34
CA ASP A 84 -6.17 -6.96 11.01
C ASP A 84 -5.07 -6.57 12.01
N THR A 85 -4.75 -7.42 12.98
CA THR A 85 -3.72 -7.16 13.98
C THR A 85 -2.65 -8.27 14.02
N VAL A 86 -1.39 -7.86 13.88
CA VAL A 86 -0.21 -8.75 13.82
C VAL A 86 0.82 -8.31 14.86
N LYS A 87 1.47 -9.28 15.51
CA LYS A 87 2.76 -9.07 16.19
C LYS A 87 3.87 -9.57 15.28
N ALA A 88 4.93 -8.78 15.18
CA ALA A 88 6.11 -9.12 14.42
C ALA A 88 7.37 -8.59 15.11
N LYS A 89 8.55 -9.03 14.67
CA LYS A 89 9.83 -8.60 15.25
C LYS A 89 10.90 -8.33 14.22
N GLU A 90 11.83 -7.46 14.60
CA GLU A 90 13.12 -7.23 13.94
C GLU A 90 14.21 -7.41 15.00
N GLY A 91 14.99 -8.49 14.91
CA GLY A 91 15.87 -8.89 16.01
C GLY A 91 15.09 -9.06 17.32
N ASN A 92 15.42 -8.23 18.32
CA ASN A 92 14.77 -8.20 19.63
C ASN A 92 13.63 -7.18 19.74
N GLN A 93 13.45 -6.31 18.75
CA GLN A 93 12.39 -5.30 18.77
C GLN A 93 11.05 -5.91 18.36
N GLU A 94 10.05 -5.85 19.24
CA GLU A 94 8.66 -6.25 18.93
C GLU A 94 7.85 -5.08 18.36
N TYR A 95 7.00 -5.39 17.39
CA TYR A 95 6.05 -4.48 16.77
C TYR A 95 4.65 -5.05 16.92
N ARG A 96 3.73 -4.25 17.47
CA ARG A 96 2.28 -4.49 17.40
C ARG A 96 1.73 -3.68 16.25
N ILE A 97 1.16 -4.35 15.26
CA ILE A 97 0.79 -3.75 13.98
C ILE A 97 -0.73 -3.87 13.81
N ARG A 98 -1.38 -2.76 13.51
CA ARG A 98 -2.77 -2.70 13.01
C ARG A 98 -2.70 -2.41 11.51
N LEU A 99 -3.31 -3.27 10.69
CA LEU A 99 -3.36 -3.11 9.26
C LEU A 99 -4.13 -1.82 8.93
N ALA A 100 -3.53 -0.89 8.21
CA ALA A 100 -4.18 0.34 7.79
C ALA A 100 -5.36 0.07 6.84
N CYS A 101 -6.26 1.06 6.76
CA CYS A 101 -7.36 1.16 5.79
C CYS A 101 -8.52 0.16 5.92
N ILE A 102 -8.36 -0.88 6.73
CA ILE A 102 -9.32 -1.99 6.83
C ILE A 102 -9.80 -2.15 8.27
N ASP A 103 -10.91 -2.83 8.48
CA ASP A 103 -11.39 -3.28 9.80
C ASP A 103 -11.93 -4.70 9.67
N ALA A 104 -11.32 -5.63 10.40
CA ALA A 104 -11.69 -7.04 10.36
C ALA A 104 -12.72 -7.38 11.45
N PRO A 105 -13.60 -8.38 11.24
CA PRO A 105 -14.45 -8.88 12.29
C PRO A 105 -13.63 -9.27 13.53
N GLU A 106 -14.06 -8.78 14.69
CA GLU A 106 -13.50 -9.15 15.98
C GLU A 106 -13.60 -10.67 16.17
N LEU A 107 -12.70 -11.30 16.94
CA LEU A 107 -12.69 -12.76 17.10
C LEU A 107 -14.04 -13.35 17.56
N LYS A 108 -14.80 -12.58 18.35
CA LYS A 108 -16.12 -12.97 18.86
C LYS A 108 -17.28 -12.69 17.89
N GLN A 109 -17.02 -12.06 16.75
CA GLN A 109 -18.01 -11.86 15.69
C GLN A 109 -18.05 -13.07 14.76
N PRO A 110 -19.17 -13.27 14.05
CA PRO A 110 -19.18 -14.10 12.86
C PRO A 110 -18.00 -13.75 11.94
N LEU A 111 -17.36 -14.80 11.40
CA LEU A 111 -16.17 -14.71 10.54
C LEU A 111 -14.88 -14.19 11.22
N GLY A 112 -14.87 -13.82 12.50
CA GLY A 112 -13.66 -13.32 13.19
C GLY A 112 -12.48 -14.28 13.14
N TYR A 113 -12.70 -15.55 13.49
CA TYR A 113 -11.68 -16.59 13.38
C TYR A 113 -11.27 -16.87 11.93
N LYS A 114 -12.21 -16.92 11.00
CA LYS A 114 -11.92 -17.13 9.57
C LYS A 114 -11.07 -15.99 9.00
N SER A 115 -11.33 -14.76 9.42
CA SER A 115 -10.57 -13.58 9.01
C SER A 115 -9.13 -13.62 9.53
N ARG A 116 -8.94 -13.95 10.81
CA ARG A 116 -7.62 -14.20 11.41
C ARG A 116 -6.86 -15.29 10.65
N ASP A 117 -7.52 -16.41 10.38
CA ASP A 117 -6.90 -17.58 9.76
C ASP A 117 -6.50 -17.30 8.31
N ASN A 118 -7.27 -16.46 7.60
CA ASN A 118 -6.88 -15.98 6.27
C ASN A 118 -5.62 -15.11 6.34
N LEU A 119 -5.53 -14.16 7.28
CA LEU A 119 -4.33 -13.35 7.46
C LEU A 119 -3.11 -14.20 7.84
N LEU A 120 -3.31 -15.19 8.72
CA LEU A 120 -2.28 -16.17 9.08
C LEU A 120 -1.79 -16.93 7.84
N LYS A 121 -2.71 -17.44 7.01
CA LYS A 121 -2.38 -18.13 5.76
C LYS A 121 -1.55 -17.25 4.82
N LEU A 122 -1.96 -16.01 4.59
CA LEU A 122 -1.25 -15.06 3.72
C LEU A 122 0.18 -14.80 4.21
N ILE A 123 0.35 -14.64 5.53
CA ILE A 123 1.66 -14.45 6.15
C ILE A 123 2.51 -15.71 6.05
N SER A 124 1.93 -16.88 6.30
CA SER A 124 2.64 -18.17 6.20
C SER A 124 3.09 -18.48 4.77
N GLN A 125 2.33 -18.07 3.75
CA GLN A 125 2.76 -18.15 2.34
C GLN A 125 3.99 -17.27 2.03
N SER A 126 4.31 -16.33 2.91
CA SER A 126 5.52 -15.50 2.86
C SER A 126 6.61 -16.01 3.80
N ASN A 127 6.54 -17.27 4.24
CA ASN A 127 7.42 -17.88 5.25
C ASN A 127 7.51 -17.04 6.53
N ASN A 128 6.38 -16.44 6.94
CA ASN A 128 6.27 -15.50 8.07
C ASN A 128 7.12 -14.23 7.94
N ARG A 129 7.74 -13.97 6.79
CA ARG A 129 8.48 -12.73 6.51
C ARG A 129 7.55 -11.72 5.88
N ILE A 130 7.57 -10.51 6.41
CA ILE A 130 6.74 -9.41 5.94
C ILE A 130 7.54 -8.12 5.84
N SER A 131 7.07 -7.19 5.02
CA SER A 131 7.58 -5.84 4.90
C SER A 131 6.52 -4.85 5.38
N LEU A 132 6.86 -4.01 6.35
CA LEU A 132 5.93 -3.07 6.98
C LEU A 132 6.23 -1.64 6.54
N GLN A 133 5.23 -0.99 5.94
CA GLN A 133 5.21 0.46 5.74
C GLN A 133 4.39 1.10 6.85
N ILE A 134 5.06 1.83 7.76
CA ILE A 134 4.38 2.53 8.86
C ILE A 134 3.81 3.85 8.37
N ILE A 135 2.51 4.03 8.56
CA ILE A 135 1.78 5.27 8.26
C ILE A 135 1.66 6.12 9.53
N ASP A 136 1.26 5.49 10.63
CA ASP A 136 0.98 6.18 11.88
C ASP A 136 1.25 5.29 13.11
N THR A 137 1.10 5.83 14.30
CA THR A 137 1.04 5.08 15.56
C THR A 137 -0.23 5.46 16.31
N ASP A 138 -1.06 4.48 16.65
CA ASP A 138 -2.31 4.76 17.35
C ASP A 138 -2.11 5.05 18.85
N ARG A 139 -3.19 5.49 19.52
CA ARG A 139 -3.20 5.78 20.96
C ARG A 139 -2.83 4.60 21.87
N TYR A 140 -2.85 3.36 21.36
CA TYR A 140 -2.48 2.16 22.10
C TYR A 140 -1.02 1.74 21.84
N GLY A 141 -0.26 2.57 21.11
CA GLY A 141 1.13 2.32 20.74
C GLY A 141 1.30 1.32 19.60
N ARG A 142 0.22 0.91 18.91
CA ARG A 142 0.34 0.03 17.74
C ARG A 142 0.79 0.85 16.54
N LYS A 143 1.68 0.28 15.73
CA LYS A 143 1.99 0.83 14.41
C LYS A 143 0.80 0.58 13.50
N VAL A 144 0.30 1.62 12.85
CA VAL A 144 -0.72 1.53 11.81
C VAL A 144 0.00 1.51 10.48
N GLY A 145 -0.18 0.45 9.68
CA GLY A 145 0.65 0.28 8.49
C GLY A 145 0.13 -0.70 7.45
N LEU A 146 0.79 -0.66 6.30
CA LEU A 146 0.55 -1.59 5.19
C LEU A 146 1.58 -2.72 5.30
N ILE A 147 1.09 -3.95 5.17
CA ILE A 147 1.93 -5.14 5.21
C ILE A 147 2.03 -5.73 3.81
N TYR A 148 3.26 -5.96 3.38
CA TYR A 148 3.57 -6.61 2.11
C TYR A 148 4.20 -7.99 2.36
N SER A 149 3.80 -8.95 1.53
CA SER A 149 4.48 -10.25 1.44
C SER A 149 5.88 -10.11 0.86
N THR A 150 6.68 -11.18 0.93
CA THR A 150 7.98 -11.27 0.24
C THR A 150 7.87 -11.15 -1.29
N GLN A 151 6.67 -11.33 -1.84
CA GLN A 151 6.36 -11.22 -3.27
C GLN A 151 5.83 -9.81 -3.64
N GLY A 152 5.87 -8.85 -2.71
CA GLY A 152 5.36 -7.49 -2.93
C GLY A 152 3.83 -7.37 -2.92
N LYS A 153 3.07 -8.43 -2.63
CA LYS A 153 1.60 -8.36 -2.52
C LYS A 153 1.17 -7.68 -1.24
N LEU A 154 0.22 -6.75 -1.33
CA LEU A 154 -0.35 -6.02 -0.21
C LEU A 154 -1.39 -6.88 0.55
N LEU A 155 -1.06 -7.31 1.77
CA LEU A 155 -1.91 -8.21 2.55
C LEU A 155 -3.21 -7.53 3.02
N ASN A 156 -3.19 -6.21 3.26
CA ASN A 156 -4.38 -5.44 3.59
C ASN A 156 -5.45 -5.56 2.49
N LEU A 157 -5.02 -5.44 1.23
CA LEU A 157 -5.87 -5.61 0.06
C LEU A 157 -6.38 -7.04 -0.05
N GLN A 158 -5.50 -8.04 0.14
CA GLN A 158 -5.90 -9.45 0.03
C GLN A 158 -6.91 -9.87 1.10
N GLN A 159 -6.83 -9.30 2.31
CA GLN A 159 -7.86 -9.47 3.35
C GLN A 159 -9.23 -8.96 2.87
N VAL A 160 -9.28 -7.78 2.28
CA VAL A 160 -10.53 -7.18 1.78
C VAL A 160 -11.06 -7.96 0.57
N GLU A 161 -10.21 -8.28 -0.40
CA GLU A 161 -10.61 -9.00 -1.61
C GLU A 161 -11.19 -10.40 -1.30
N SER A 162 -10.66 -11.04 -0.26
CA SER A 162 -11.15 -12.33 0.24
C SER A 162 -12.46 -12.20 1.04
N GLY A 163 -12.98 -10.99 1.24
CA GLY A 163 -14.14 -10.70 2.08
C GLY A 163 -13.87 -10.91 3.57
N MET A 164 -12.61 -10.91 4.02
CA MET A 164 -12.24 -11.15 5.41
C MET A 164 -12.09 -9.85 6.22
N ALA A 165 -12.14 -8.69 5.57
CA ALA A 165 -12.19 -7.40 6.23
C ALA A 165 -13.06 -6.42 5.44
N TYR A 166 -13.60 -5.44 6.14
CA TYR A 166 -14.26 -4.28 5.55
C TYR A 166 -13.23 -3.20 5.23
N VAL A 167 -13.51 -2.36 4.23
CA VAL A 167 -12.82 -1.06 4.12
C VAL A 167 -13.33 -0.15 5.21
N TYR A 168 -12.43 0.55 5.90
CA TYR A 168 -12.81 1.42 7.01
C TYR A 168 -12.75 2.89 6.62
N ASP A 169 -13.91 3.41 6.19
CA ASP A 169 -14.05 4.76 5.61
C ASP A 169 -13.47 5.86 6.50
N LYS A 170 -13.61 5.74 7.83
CA LYS A 170 -13.11 6.73 8.80
C LYS A 170 -11.62 7.02 8.67
N TYR A 171 -10.81 6.04 8.26
CA TYR A 171 -9.36 6.18 8.12
C TYR A 171 -8.88 6.18 6.68
N LEU A 172 -9.82 6.24 5.72
CA LEU A 172 -9.46 6.12 4.33
C LEU A 172 -8.75 7.35 3.76
N ASN A 173 -9.08 8.54 4.24
CA ASN A 173 -8.44 9.78 3.79
C ASN A 173 -6.92 9.79 4.05
N ASN A 174 -6.49 9.05 5.08
CA ASN A 174 -5.06 8.94 5.44
C ASN A 174 -4.46 7.60 4.97
N CYS A 175 -5.17 6.84 4.16
CA CYS A 175 -4.70 5.56 3.62
C CYS A 175 -3.97 5.79 2.28
N PRO A 176 -2.66 5.52 2.18
CA PRO A 176 -1.92 5.67 0.92
C PRO A 176 -2.44 4.77 -0.22
N GLN A 177 -3.13 3.68 0.12
CA GLN A 177 -3.63 2.67 -0.83
C GLN A 177 -5.16 2.63 -0.88
N ALA A 178 -5.83 3.76 -0.57
CA ALA A 178 -7.29 3.86 -0.46
C ALA A 178 -8.01 3.32 -1.71
N GLN A 179 -7.51 3.69 -2.91
CA GLN A 179 -8.14 3.29 -4.16
C GLN A 179 -8.06 1.77 -4.39
N LEU A 180 -6.91 1.17 -4.11
CA LEU A 180 -6.72 -0.28 -4.30
C LEU A 180 -7.60 -1.08 -3.33
N VAL A 181 -7.71 -0.67 -2.06
CA VAL A 181 -8.55 -1.38 -1.10
C VAL A 181 -10.05 -1.22 -1.42
N LYS A 182 -10.50 -0.08 -1.97
CA LYS A 182 -11.89 0.09 -2.46
C LYS A 182 -12.21 -0.81 -3.66
N GLN A 183 -11.26 -0.96 -4.59
CA GLN A 183 -11.42 -1.86 -5.73
C GLN A 183 -11.55 -3.31 -5.26
N ALA A 184 -10.71 -3.74 -4.31
CA ALA A 184 -10.80 -5.05 -3.69
C ALA A 184 -12.14 -5.28 -2.98
N GLU A 185 -12.69 -4.26 -2.33
CA GLU A 185 -14.01 -4.35 -1.70
C GLU A 185 -15.13 -4.53 -2.73
N THR A 186 -15.07 -3.80 -3.84
CA THR A 186 -16.01 -3.96 -4.96
C THR A 186 -15.99 -5.41 -5.47
N ILE A 187 -14.80 -6.00 -5.64
CA ILE A 187 -14.64 -7.40 -6.05
C ILE A 187 -15.26 -8.35 -5.02
N ALA A 188 -15.00 -8.14 -3.73
CA ALA A 188 -15.53 -8.99 -2.66
C ALA A 188 -17.07 -8.91 -2.57
N LYS A 189 -17.64 -7.70 -2.77
CA LYS A 189 -19.10 -7.47 -2.85
C LYS A 189 -19.73 -8.21 -4.02
N GLN A 190 -19.15 -8.08 -5.22
CA GLN A 190 -19.64 -8.77 -6.43
C GLN A 190 -19.63 -10.29 -6.27
N LYS A 191 -18.58 -10.84 -5.65
CA LYS A 191 -18.46 -12.28 -5.36
C LYS A 191 -19.28 -12.73 -4.16
N ARG A 192 -19.88 -11.81 -3.40
CA ARG A 192 -20.53 -12.06 -2.11
C ARG A 192 -19.61 -12.85 -1.16
N SER A 193 -18.33 -12.50 -1.14
CA SER A 193 -17.30 -13.19 -0.37
C SER A 193 -17.34 -12.77 1.10
N GLY A 194 -17.19 -13.75 2.00
CA GLY A 194 -16.96 -13.51 3.43
C GLY A 194 -18.02 -12.61 4.06
N VAL A 195 -17.59 -11.45 4.58
CA VAL A 195 -18.46 -10.46 5.22
C VAL A 195 -19.52 -9.87 4.28
N TRP A 196 -19.34 -10.01 2.96
CA TRP A 196 -20.31 -9.60 1.93
C TRP A 196 -21.25 -10.73 1.50
N GLY A 197 -21.11 -11.93 2.06
CA GLY A 197 -21.94 -13.09 1.77
C GLY A 197 -23.25 -13.14 2.57
N GLY A 198 -23.42 -12.25 3.55
CA GLY A 198 -24.60 -12.19 4.41
C GLY A 198 -24.76 -10.81 5.03
N ASN A 199 -25.77 -10.67 5.89
CA ASN A 199 -26.01 -9.43 6.62
C ASN A 199 -25.26 -9.44 7.97
N TYR A 200 -23.94 -9.27 7.91
CA TYR A 200 -23.09 -9.23 9.11
C TYR A 200 -22.87 -7.79 9.57
N THR A 201 -22.95 -7.57 10.89
CA THR A 201 -22.65 -6.28 11.51
C THR A 201 -21.15 -5.95 11.36
N PRO A 202 -20.80 -4.78 10.81
CA PRO A 202 -19.40 -4.37 10.73
C PRO A 202 -18.73 -4.25 12.12
N PRO A 203 -17.40 -4.35 12.21
CA PRO A 203 -16.70 -4.43 13.49
C PRO A 203 -16.81 -3.15 14.31
N TRP A 204 -16.79 -1.98 13.64
CA TRP A 204 -16.99 -0.69 14.32
C TRP A 204 -18.35 -0.60 15.01
N GLU A 205 -19.44 -1.07 14.40
CA GLU A 205 -20.78 -1.09 15.01
C GLU A 205 -20.84 -2.06 16.19
N PHE A 206 -20.35 -3.28 16.00
CA PHE A 206 -20.31 -4.30 17.06
C PHE A 206 -19.54 -3.85 18.31
N ARG A 207 -18.50 -3.04 18.13
CA ARG A 207 -17.76 -2.44 19.25
C ARG A 207 -18.62 -1.44 20.04
N HIS A 208 -19.48 -0.66 19.39
CA HIS A 208 -20.36 0.28 20.09
C HIS A 208 -21.46 -0.44 20.88
N ASP A 209 -22.04 -1.52 20.34
CA ASP A 209 -23.11 -2.25 21.02
C ASP A 209 -22.64 -2.87 22.34
N LYS A 210 -21.39 -3.34 22.41
CA LYS A 210 -20.79 -3.85 23.64
C LYS A 210 -20.50 -2.79 24.70
N THR A 211 -20.43 -1.52 24.32
CA THR A 211 -20.19 -0.42 25.27
C THR A 211 -21.47 0.13 25.89
N ARG A 212 -22.65 -0.34 25.45
CA ARG A 212 -23.96 0.06 25.97
C ARG A 212 -24.59 -0.92 26.98
N ASN A 213 -23.98 -2.08 27.18
CA ASN A 213 -24.39 -3.09 28.16
C ASN A 213 -23.37 -3.18 29.29
#